data_AF-A0A662JIU2-F1
#
_entry.id   AF-A0A662JIU2-F1
#
_cell.length_a   1.000
_cell.length_b   1.000
_cell.length_c   1.000
_cell.angle_alpha   90.00
_cell.angle_beta   90.00
_cell.angle_gamma   90.00
#
_symmetry.space_group_name_H-M   'P 1'
#
loop_
_entity.id
_entity.type
_entity.pdbx_description
1 polymer ?
#
loop_
_entity_poly.entity_id
_entity_poly.type
_entity_poly.pdbx_seq_one_letter_code
_entity_poly.pdbx_strand_id
1 'polypeptide(L)'
;MRERQTIGVTVALDLDRFKEITRSMGWTEYSPNIITGTLTALIEKLALRHRGVVVHGLDEERGTEEAIVKFVDVDLDELLEDLESIRREVEELGRRTSPNATISIGVYVGPITSLKPKPLAKAKKDPEVVMALRALRKAKKVGGNTIILL
;
A
#
# COMPACT_ATOMS: atom_id res chain seq x y z
N MET A 1 -0.37 -2.78 32.89
CA MET A 1 0.77 -3.11 32.01
C MET A 1 0.75 -2.13 30.84
N ARG A 2 1.81 -1.33 30.63
CA ARG A 2 1.96 -0.59 29.37
C ARG A 2 2.30 -1.63 28.31
N GLU A 3 1.47 -1.77 27.28
CA GLU A 3 1.84 -2.56 26.10
C GLU A 3 3.19 -2.05 25.60
N ARG A 4 4.16 -2.95 25.49
CA ARG A 4 5.49 -2.64 24.99
C ARG A 4 5.31 -2.25 23.53
N GLN A 5 5.40 -0.95 23.23
CA GLN A 5 5.33 -0.47 21.86
C GLN A 5 6.61 -0.91 21.15
N THR A 6 6.45 -1.68 20.07
CA THR A 6 7.55 -2.07 19.20
C THR A 6 7.69 -1.04 18.09
N ILE A 7 8.91 -0.56 17.83
CA ILE A 7 9.17 0.28 16.67
C ILE A 7 9.07 -0.60 15.42
N GLY A 8 8.36 -0.10 14.42
CA GLY A 8 8.21 -0.77 13.13
C GLY A 8 7.81 0.21 12.04
N VAL A 9 7.44 -0.34 10.90
CA VAL A 9 7.08 0.43 9.70
C VAL A 9 5.63 0.15 9.35
N THR A 10 4.83 1.20 9.14
CA THR A 10 3.47 1.09 8.59
C THR A 10 3.46 1.71 7.21
N VAL A 11 3.06 0.92 6.22
CA VAL A 11 2.94 1.32 4.82
C VAL A 11 1.47 1.39 4.45
N ALA A 12 1.05 2.48 3.80
CA ALA A 12 -0.23 2.62 3.15
C ALA A 12 -0.01 2.94 1.67
N LEU A 13 -0.60 2.16 0.78
CA LEU A 13 -0.46 2.30 -0.67
C LEU A 13 -1.83 2.38 -1.33
N ASP A 14 -1.93 3.06 -2.46
CA ASP A 14 -3.19 3.26 -3.19
C ASP A 14 -2.90 3.65 -4.65
N LEU A 15 -3.56 2.99 -5.60
CA LEU A 15 -3.50 3.29 -7.03
C LEU A 15 -4.05 4.70 -7.35
N ASP A 16 -3.29 5.49 -8.09
CA ASP A 16 -3.67 6.86 -8.41
C ASP A 16 -4.78 6.91 -9.47
N ARG A 17 -5.84 7.68 -9.18
CA ARG A 17 -7.01 7.88 -10.07
C ARG A 17 -7.65 6.57 -10.56
N PHE A 18 -7.51 5.49 -9.80
CA PHE A 18 -7.89 4.16 -10.29
C PHE A 18 -9.38 4.06 -10.66
N LYS A 19 -10.27 4.72 -9.92
CA LYS A 19 -11.71 4.78 -10.28
C LYS A 19 -11.98 5.42 -11.63
N GLU A 20 -11.20 6.43 -12.03
CA GLU A 20 -11.31 7.09 -13.34
C GLU A 20 -10.80 6.14 -14.43
N ILE A 21 -9.68 5.48 -14.15
CA ILE A 21 -9.05 4.46 -15.00
C ILE A 21 -10.03 3.32 -15.29
N THR A 22 -10.57 2.67 -14.26
CA THR A 22 -11.52 1.56 -14.37
C THR A 22 -12.73 1.93 -15.22
N ARG A 23 -13.30 3.12 -15.02
CA ARG A 23 -14.42 3.64 -15.82
C ARG A 23 -14.05 3.85 -17.29
N SER A 24 -12.90 4.45 -17.56
CA SER A 24 -12.44 4.70 -18.94
C SER A 24 -12.15 3.42 -19.72
N MET A 25 -11.72 2.36 -19.02
CA MET A 25 -11.33 1.08 -19.60
C MET A 25 -12.48 0.08 -19.69
N GLY A 26 -13.64 0.39 -19.10
CA GLY A 26 -14.75 -0.57 -18.97
C GLY A 26 -14.39 -1.78 -18.12
N TRP A 27 -13.42 -1.66 -17.22
CA TRP A 27 -13.04 -2.73 -16.31
C TRP A 27 -14.13 -2.91 -15.24
N THR A 28 -14.32 -4.15 -14.81
CA THR A 28 -15.25 -4.46 -13.73
C THR A 28 -14.53 -4.33 -12.38
N GLU A 29 -15.27 -3.97 -11.33
CA GLU A 29 -14.77 -3.96 -9.95
C GLU A 29 -14.86 -5.34 -9.27
N TYR A 30 -15.32 -6.36 -10.01
CA TYR A 30 -15.63 -7.70 -9.49
C TYR A 30 -14.59 -8.77 -9.86
N SER A 31 -13.57 -8.40 -10.63
CA SER A 31 -12.50 -9.30 -11.02
C SER A 31 -11.19 -8.53 -11.20
N PRO A 32 -10.03 -9.11 -10.89
CA PRO A 32 -8.76 -8.46 -11.10
C PRO A 32 -8.54 -8.10 -12.57
N ASN A 33 -7.98 -6.93 -12.79
CA ASN A 33 -7.35 -6.57 -14.06
C ASN A 33 -5.83 -6.74 -13.93
N ILE A 34 -5.10 -6.51 -15.03
CA ILE A 34 -3.65 -6.67 -15.06
C ILE A 34 -2.93 -5.82 -14.00
N ILE A 35 -3.46 -4.66 -13.63
CA ILE A 35 -2.83 -3.76 -12.67
C ILE A 35 -3.14 -4.19 -11.24
N THR A 36 -4.42 -4.43 -10.92
CA THR A 36 -4.83 -4.80 -9.55
C THR A 36 -4.39 -6.22 -9.19
N GLY A 37 -4.40 -7.15 -10.15
CA GLY A 37 -3.88 -8.51 -9.96
C GLY A 37 -2.37 -8.52 -9.75
N THR A 38 -1.60 -7.73 -10.52
CA THR A 38 -0.16 -7.61 -10.27
C THR A 38 0.11 -6.95 -8.91
N LEU A 39 -0.64 -5.92 -8.53
CA LEU A 39 -0.47 -5.29 -7.23
C LEU A 39 -0.74 -6.26 -6.07
N THR A 40 -1.77 -7.10 -6.18
CA THR A 40 -2.03 -8.19 -5.21
C THR A 40 -0.78 -9.06 -5.03
N ALA A 41 -0.23 -9.61 -6.12
CA ALA A 41 0.94 -10.48 -6.07
C ALA A 41 2.20 -9.78 -5.53
N LEU A 42 2.39 -8.50 -5.86
CA LEU A 42 3.51 -7.70 -5.35
C LEU A 42 3.42 -7.47 -3.84
N ILE A 43 2.21 -7.20 -3.32
CA ILE A 43 1.98 -7.00 -1.88
C ILE A 43 2.16 -8.30 -1.11
N GLU A 44 1.68 -9.42 -1.65
CA GLU A 44 1.91 -10.75 -1.07
C GLU A 44 3.40 -11.07 -0.97
N LYS A 45 4.15 -10.83 -2.05
CA LYS A 45 5.60 -11.05 -2.08
C LYS A 45 6.33 -10.15 -1.07
N LEU A 46 5.94 -8.87 -0.98
CA LEU A 46 6.49 -7.92 -0.02
C LEU A 46 6.23 -8.36 1.43
N ALA A 47 4.97 -8.69 1.74
CA ALA A 47 4.56 -9.15 3.05
C ALA A 47 5.28 -10.46 3.43
N LEU A 48 5.42 -11.41 2.50
CA LEU A 48 6.15 -12.65 2.74
C LEU A 48 7.65 -12.40 3.01
N ARG A 49 8.30 -11.59 2.17
CA ARG A 49 9.74 -11.28 2.26
C ARG A 49 10.11 -10.62 3.58
N HIS A 50 9.34 -9.63 3.99
CA HIS A 50 9.61 -8.81 5.18
C HIS A 50 8.78 -9.23 6.40
N ARG A 51 8.12 -10.39 6.35
CA ARG A 51 7.20 -10.88 7.40
C ARG A 51 6.15 -9.83 7.81
N GLY A 52 5.70 -9.06 6.82
CA GLY A 52 4.68 -8.03 6.97
C GLY A 52 3.30 -8.61 7.23
N VAL A 53 2.52 -7.90 8.03
CA VAL A 53 1.12 -8.22 8.28
C VAL A 53 0.26 -7.27 7.48
N VAL A 54 -0.51 -7.82 6.53
CA VAL A 54 -1.51 -7.04 5.80
C VAL A 54 -2.71 -6.80 6.71
N VAL A 55 -2.94 -5.54 7.04
CA VAL A 55 -4.02 -5.12 7.95
C VAL A 55 -5.31 -4.83 7.18
N HIS A 56 -5.19 -4.44 5.91
CA HIS A 56 -6.31 -4.12 5.03
C HIS A 56 -5.91 -4.22 3.55
N GLY A 57 -6.88 -4.54 2.70
CA GLY A 57 -6.87 -4.19 1.28
C GLY A 57 -6.39 -5.26 0.31
N LEU A 58 -5.73 -6.31 0.79
CA LEU A 58 -5.38 -7.45 -0.07
C LEU A 58 -6.64 -8.23 -0.45
N ASP A 59 -6.93 -8.28 -1.75
CA ASP A 59 -8.10 -8.94 -2.32
C ASP A 59 -7.68 -9.68 -3.60
N GLU A 60 -7.61 -11.00 -3.53
CA GLU A 60 -7.28 -11.86 -4.69
C GLU A 60 -8.46 -11.97 -5.67
N GLU A 61 -9.70 -11.92 -5.16
CA GLU A 61 -10.92 -12.14 -5.95
C GLU A 61 -11.24 -10.93 -6.83
N ARG A 62 -11.01 -9.71 -6.32
CA ARG A 62 -11.28 -8.45 -7.01
C ARG A 62 -10.03 -7.75 -7.51
N GLY A 63 -8.87 -8.12 -6.99
CA GLY A 63 -7.61 -7.40 -7.17
C GLY A 63 -7.46 -6.24 -6.17
N THR A 64 -6.22 -5.94 -5.82
CA THR A 64 -5.91 -4.93 -4.81
C THR A 64 -5.82 -3.54 -5.44
N GLU A 65 -6.54 -2.56 -4.88
CA GLU A 65 -6.43 -1.13 -5.25
C GLU A 65 -5.66 -0.32 -4.20
N GLU A 66 -5.87 -0.65 -2.93
CA GLU A 66 -5.23 -0.03 -1.77
C GLU A 66 -4.83 -1.11 -0.78
N ALA A 67 -3.77 -0.89 -0.01
CA ALA A 67 -3.43 -1.78 1.09
C ALA A 67 -2.75 -1.05 2.23
N ILE A 68 -2.82 -1.65 3.42
CA ILE A 68 -2.08 -1.22 4.60
C ILE A 68 -1.32 -2.41 5.14
N VAL A 69 0.01 -2.30 5.21
CA VAL A 69 0.90 -3.37 5.65
C VAL A 69 1.76 -2.86 6.80
N LYS A 70 1.89 -3.67 7.85
CA LYS A 70 2.71 -3.36 9.03
C LYS A 70 3.87 -4.34 9.11
N PHE A 71 5.06 -3.81 9.38
CA PHE A 71 6.29 -4.58 9.50
C PHE A 71 6.91 -4.30 10.87
N VAL A 72 7.34 -5.37 11.55
CA VAL A 72 8.11 -5.29 12.78
C VAL A 72 9.45 -5.96 12.49
N ASP A 73 10.54 -5.35 12.97
CA ASP A 73 11.89 -5.89 12.82
C ASP A 73 12.30 -6.04 11.33
N VAL A 74 12.16 -4.95 10.58
CA VAL A 74 12.50 -4.86 9.15
C VAL A 74 13.65 -3.89 8.94
N ASP A 75 14.53 -4.20 7.99
CA ASP A 75 15.49 -3.22 7.49
C ASP A 75 14.75 -2.16 6.65
N LEU A 76 14.84 -0.90 7.08
CA LEU A 76 14.10 0.19 6.45
C LEU A 76 14.58 0.45 5.03
N ASP A 77 15.89 0.36 4.77
CA ASP A 77 16.46 0.66 3.47
C ASP A 77 16.06 -0.44 2.47
N GLU A 78 16.17 -1.71 2.86
CA GLU A 78 15.69 -2.83 2.02
C GLU A 78 14.18 -2.74 1.74
N LEU A 79 13.38 -2.36 2.74
CA LEU A 79 11.94 -2.17 2.55
C LEU A 79 11.65 -1.03 1.57
N LEU A 80 12.36 0.10 1.67
CA LEU A 80 12.18 1.23 0.76
C LEU A 80 12.59 0.89 -0.68
N GLU A 81 13.65 0.11 -0.87
CA GLU A 81 14.04 -0.41 -2.19
C GLU A 81 12.96 -1.31 -2.82
N ASP A 82 12.37 -2.21 -2.02
CA ASP A 82 11.28 -3.06 -2.48
C ASP A 82 10.01 -2.26 -2.78
N LEU A 83 9.67 -1.24 -1.97
CA LEU A 83 8.54 -0.35 -2.24
C LEU A 83 8.74 0.49 -3.51
N GLU A 84 9.96 0.99 -3.75
CA GLU A 84 10.30 1.69 -4.98
C GLU A 84 10.23 0.76 -6.19
N SER A 85 10.62 -0.51 -6.03
CA SER A 85 10.48 -1.53 -7.07
C SER A 85 9.00 -1.78 -7.41
N ILE A 86 8.13 -1.87 -6.40
CA ILE A 86 6.67 -1.96 -6.60
C ILE A 86 6.14 -0.74 -7.34
N ARG A 87 6.55 0.47 -6.94
CA ARG A 87 6.13 1.72 -7.58
C ARG A 87 6.48 1.72 -9.07
N ARG A 88 7.72 1.35 -9.40
CA ARG A 88 8.22 1.29 -10.79
C ARG A 88 7.51 0.22 -11.62
N GLU A 89 7.25 -0.95 -11.05
CA GLU A 89 6.55 -2.04 -11.75
C GLU A 89 5.12 -1.62 -12.13
N VAL A 90 4.39 -1.03 -11.18
CA VAL A 90 3.04 -0.51 -11.44
C VAL A 90 3.07 0.61 -12.47
N GLU A 91 4.03 1.53 -12.37
CA GLU A 91 4.20 2.62 -13.34
C GLU A 91 4.52 2.10 -14.76
N GLU A 92 5.39 1.10 -14.88
CA GLU A 92 5.73 0.49 -16.16
C GLU A 92 4.53 -0.25 -16.77
N LEU A 93 3.77 -0.99 -15.95
CA LEU A 93 2.51 -1.59 -16.39
C LEU A 93 1.52 -0.52 -16.83
N GLY A 94 1.42 0.59 -16.10
CA GLY A 94 0.64 1.75 -16.49
C GLY A 94 1.09 2.32 -17.84
N ARG A 95 2.39 2.50 -18.09
CA ARG A 95 2.86 2.98 -19.41
C ARG A 95 2.49 2.03 -20.55
N ARG A 96 2.55 0.72 -20.29
CA ARG A 96 2.24 -0.33 -21.28
C ARG A 96 0.74 -0.53 -21.49
N THR A 97 -0.07 -0.11 -20.54
CA THR A 97 -1.53 -0.25 -20.58
C THR A 97 -2.15 1.14 -20.54
N SER A 98 -2.76 1.59 -21.65
CA SER A 98 -3.69 2.72 -21.57
C SER A 98 -4.68 2.35 -20.45
N PRO A 99 -4.68 3.03 -19.29
CA PRO A 99 -4.63 4.49 -19.13
C PRO A 99 -3.51 5.06 -18.22
N ASN A 100 -2.30 4.50 -18.16
CA ASN A 100 -1.18 5.07 -17.40
C ASN A 100 -1.43 5.13 -15.87
N ALA A 101 -1.80 3.99 -15.28
CA ALA A 101 -1.93 3.89 -13.83
C ALA A 101 -0.58 4.04 -13.11
N THR A 102 -0.62 4.65 -11.94
CA THR A 102 0.53 4.78 -11.03
C THR A 102 0.09 4.47 -9.61
N ILE A 103 1.04 4.42 -8.67
CA ILE A 103 0.75 4.16 -7.26
C ILE A 103 1.43 5.17 -6.36
N SER A 104 0.71 5.64 -5.35
CA SER A 104 1.27 6.46 -4.28
C SER A 104 1.47 5.62 -3.03
N ILE A 105 2.57 5.86 -2.31
CA ILE A 105 2.93 5.09 -1.11
C ILE A 105 3.26 6.08 0.03
N GLY A 106 2.60 5.87 1.17
CA GLY A 106 2.90 6.54 2.42
C GLY A 106 3.54 5.58 3.41
N VAL A 107 4.67 5.97 3.98
CA VAL A 107 5.43 5.18 4.95
C VAL A 107 5.51 5.96 6.26
N TYR A 108 5.27 5.29 7.37
CA TYR A 108 5.48 5.81 8.72
C TYR A 108 6.40 4.88 9.51
N VAL A 109 7.43 5.45 10.14
CA VAL A 109 8.34 4.70 11.03
C VAL A 109 8.09 5.12 12.48
N GLY A 110 7.73 4.16 13.32
CA GLY A 110 7.45 4.47 14.72
C GLY A 110 6.74 3.35 15.48
N PRO A 111 6.15 3.68 16.63
CA PRO A 111 5.44 2.72 17.48
C PRO A 111 4.28 2.04 16.75
N ILE A 112 4.28 0.70 16.73
CA ILE A 112 3.13 -0.10 16.30
C ILE A 112 2.29 -0.48 17.52
N THR A 113 1.01 -0.13 17.48
CA THR A 113 0.08 -0.39 18.60
C THR A 113 -0.61 -1.74 18.45
N SER A 114 -0.77 -2.24 17.22
CA SER A 114 -1.41 -3.54 16.97
C SER A 114 -1.07 -4.09 15.60
N LEU A 115 -0.74 -5.38 15.52
CA LEU A 115 -0.59 -6.11 14.26
C LEU A 115 -1.86 -6.83 13.81
N LYS A 116 -2.92 -6.86 14.63
CA LYS A 116 -4.11 -7.66 14.32
C LYS A 116 -4.83 -7.09 13.09
N PRO A 117 -5.11 -7.92 12.06
CA PRO A 117 -6.00 -7.53 10.97
C PRO A 117 -7.33 -7.06 11.54
N LYS A 118 -7.84 -5.93 11.02
CA LYS A 118 -9.09 -5.34 11.49
C LYS A 118 -9.74 -4.56 10.35
N PRO A 119 -11.08 -4.41 10.35
CA PRO A 119 -11.76 -3.60 9.34
C PRO A 119 -11.15 -2.20 9.24
N LEU A 120 -11.04 -1.65 8.02
CA LEU A 120 -10.39 -0.37 7.75
C LEU A 120 -10.88 0.77 8.67
N ALA A 121 -12.18 0.83 8.96
CA ALA A 121 -12.76 1.84 9.85
C ALA A 121 -12.19 1.78 11.27
N LYS A 122 -11.76 0.60 11.73
CA LYS A 122 -11.06 0.42 13.00
C LYS A 122 -9.56 0.67 12.84
N ALA A 123 -8.93 0.19 11.76
CA ALA A 123 -7.51 0.43 11.48
C ALA A 123 -7.16 1.91 11.39
N LYS A 124 -8.04 2.74 10.82
CA LYS A 124 -7.90 4.20 10.74
C LYS A 124 -7.88 4.92 12.10
N LYS A 125 -8.11 4.22 13.21
CA LYS A 125 -7.98 4.76 14.58
C LYS A 125 -6.61 4.47 15.19
N ASP A 126 -5.85 3.54 14.63
CA ASP A 126 -4.48 3.24 15.08
C ASP A 126 -3.56 4.42 14.69
N PRO A 127 -2.80 5.02 15.62
CA PRO A 127 -1.95 6.19 15.34
C PRO A 127 -0.98 5.99 14.18
N GLU A 128 -0.34 4.82 14.10
CA GLU A 128 0.61 4.48 13.04
C GLU A 128 -0.05 4.43 11.65
N VAL A 129 -1.31 3.98 11.59
CA VAL A 129 -2.09 3.95 10.35
C VAL A 129 -2.50 5.37 9.95
N VAL A 130 -2.90 6.21 10.92
CA VAL A 130 -3.20 7.63 10.65
C VAL A 130 -2.00 8.34 10.06
N MET A 131 -0.80 8.06 10.57
CA MET A 131 0.45 8.65 10.08
C MET A 131 0.81 8.15 8.68
N ALA A 132 0.75 6.84 8.42
CA ALA A 132 0.99 6.30 7.08
C ALA A 132 -0.02 6.85 6.05
N LEU A 133 -1.30 6.96 6.41
CA LEU A 133 -2.31 7.59 5.56
C LEU A 133 -2.08 9.09 5.37
N ARG A 134 -1.51 9.78 6.36
CA ARG A 134 -1.10 11.19 6.21
C ARG A 134 0.06 11.32 5.23
N ALA A 135 1.02 10.41 5.28
CA ALA A 135 2.12 10.34 4.32
C ALA A 135 1.58 10.07 2.90
N LEU A 136 0.68 9.10 2.75
CA LEU A 136 0.04 8.76 1.48
C LEU A 136 -0.75 9.96 0.90
N ARG A 137 -1.50 10.68 1.74
CA ARG A 137 -2.20 11.91 1.31
C ARG A 137 -1.22 12.99 0.84
N LYS A 138 -0.05 13.12 1.47
CA LYS A 138 0.98 14.04 0.99
C LYS A 138 1.51 13.59 -0.37
N ALA A 139 1.77 12.28 -0.55
CA ALA A 139 2.25 11.70 -1.82
C ALA A 139 1.29 12.03 -2.97
N LYS A 140 -0.01 11.79 -2.74
CA LYS A 140 -1.06 12.14 -3.71
C LYS A 140 -1.17 13.64 -3.98
N LYS A 141 -0.98 14.50 -2.96
CA LYS A 141 -1.04 15.96 -3.11
C LYS A 141 0.09 16.56 -3.94
N VAL A 142 1.26 15.91 -3.99
CA VAL A 142 2.42 16.41 -4.77
C VAL A 142 2.46 15.86 -6.20
N GLY A 143 1.40 15.17 -6.65
CA GLY A 143 1.27 14.67 -8.02
C GLY A 143 1.08 13.15 -8.14
N GLY A 144 1.17 12.42 -7.02
CA GLY A 144 1.09 10.95 -7.01
C GLY A 144 2.40 10.29 -7.45
N ASN A 145 2.36 8.99 -7.74
CA ASN A 145 3.50 8.20 -8.22
C ASN A 145 4.79 8.42 -7.40
N THR A 146 4.67 8.45 -6.08
CA THR A 146 5.79 8.79 -5.20
C THR A 146 5.65 8.10 -3.84
N ILE A 147 6.78 8.01 -3.14
CA ILE A 147 6.87 7.48 -1.78
C ILE A 147 7.16 8.65 -0.85
N ILE A 148 6.34 8.82 0.18
CA ILE A 148 6.60 9.78 1.26
C ILE A 148 6.77 9.05 2.58
N LEU A 149 7.88 9.32 3.25
CA LEU A 149 8.21 8.86 4.59
C LEU A 149 7.86 9.93 5.63
N LEU A 150 7.25 9.54 6.75
CA LEU A 150 6.98 10.36 7.93
C LEU A 150 7.46 9.71 9.24
#